data_AF-A0A2V1DH92-F1
#
_entry.id   AF-A0A2V1DH92-F1
#
_cell.length_a   1.000
_cell.length_b   1.000
_cell.length_c   1.000
_cell.angle_alpha   90.00
_cell.angle_beta   90.00
_cell.angle_gamma   90.00
#
_symmetry.space_group_name_H-M   'P 1'
#
loop_
_entity.id
_entity.type
_entity.pdbx_description
1 polymer ?
#
loop_
_entity_poly.entity_id
_entity_poly.type
_entity_poly.pdbx_seq_one_letter_code
_entity_poly.pdbx_strand_id
1 'polypeptide(L)'
;AYMNDDGPKTLILKHFEPKLNDAENQNFTPVFLAHARLYCFAHLHLIEPLKALTLKKLHKKLIDFELYSKRIGDIVELARYAYSNPDLPDRNNDGIINELRKLVVEYIMCEIDIIGRHNKFINYMEEGGEFVGDFWRVMRDYVG
;
A
#
# COMPACT_ATOMS: atom_id res chain seq x y z
N ALA A 1 -41.19 -4.16 13.28
CA ALA A 1 -41.31 -3.24 12.14
C ALA A 1 -39.94 -3.14 11.50
N TYR A 2 -39.81 -3.67 10.29
CA TYR A 2 -38.56 -3.75 9.54
C TYR A 2 -38.10 -2.33 9.17
N MET A 3 -36.92 -1.92 9.63
CA MET A 3 -36.22 -0.80 9.00
C MET A 3 -35.69 -1.33 7.68
N ASN A 4 -36.34 -0.97 6.58
CA ASN A 4 -35.80 -1.20 5.25
C ASN A 4 -34.45 -0.46 5.18
N ASP A 5 -33.38 -1.23 5.10
CA ASP A 5 -31.98 -0.77 5.00
C ASP A 5 -31.64 -0.19 3.62
N ASP A 6 -32.62 -0.02 2.73
CA ASP A 6 -32.45 0.49 1.36
C ASP A 6 -32.47 2.03 1.25
N GLY A 7 -32.02 2.74 2.29
CA GLY A 7 -31.89 4.19 2.24
C GLY A 7 -30.87 4.63 1.18
N PRO A 8 -31.00 5.86 0.62
CA PRO A 8 -30.06 6.37 -0.40
C PRO A 8 -28.61 6.34 0.07
N LYS A 9 -28.36 6.50 1.38
CA LYS A 9 -27.03 6.35 1.98
C LYS A 9 -26.49 4.92 1.86
N THR A 10 -27.30 3.90 2.12
CA THR A 10 -26.89 2.49 2.02
C THR A 10 -26.67 2.09 0.57
N LEU A 11 -27.53 2.56 -0.35
CA LEU A 11 -27.37 2.34 -1.79
C LEU A 11 -26.09 2.98 -2.32
N ILE A 12 -25.78 4.21 -1.90
CA ILE A 12 -24.51 4.88 -2.21
C ILE A 12 -23.38 4.02 -1.67
N LEU A 13 -23.36 3.72 -0.37
CA LEU A 13 -22.29 2.94 0.26
C LEU A 13 -22.02 1.59 -0.42
N LYS A 14 -23.06 0.87 -0.85
CA LYS A 14 -22.95 -0.40 -1.58
C LYS A 14 -22.18 -0.27 -2.91
N HIS A 15 -22.29 0.87 -3.60
CA HIS A 15 -21.55 1.15 -4.83
C HIS A 15 -20.13 1.68 -4.57
N PHE A 16 -19.84 2.11 -3.34
CA PHE A 16 -18.53 2.59 -2.91
C PHE A 16 -17.72 1.53 -2.15
N GLU A 17 -18.24 0.31 -2.02
CA GLU A 17 -17.46 -0.80 -1.48
C GLU A 17 -16.26 -1.12 -2.40
N PRO A 18 -15.06 -1.30 -1.83
CA PRO A 18 -13.90 -1.81 -2.53
C PRO A 18 -14.21 -3.07 -3.34
N LYS A 19 -14.29 -2.96 -4.66
CA LYS A 19 -14.22 -4.15 -5.51
C LYS A 19 -12.81 -4.72 -5.47
N LEU A 20 -12.71 -6.04 -5.29
CA LEU A 20 -11.49 -6.81 -5.48
C LEU A 20 -11.15 -6.84 -6.96
N ASN A 21 -9.89 -7.12 -7.28
CA ASN A 21 -9.59 -7.60 -8.63
C ASN A 21 -10.01 -9.06 -8.76
N ASP A 22 -10.65 -9.38 -9.88
CA ASP A 22 -11.07 -10.73 -10.26
C ASP A 22 -10.33 -11.25 -11.51
N ALA A 23 -9.46 -10.42 -12.10
CA ALA A 23 -8.70 -10.76 -13.30
C ALA A 23 -7.28 -10.16 -13.30
N GLU A 24 -6.33 -10.91 -13.83
CA GLU A 24 -4.92 -10.52 -13.96
C GLU A 24 -4.68 -9.31 -14.89
N ASN A 25 -5.69 -8.84 -15.63
CA ASN A 25 -5.58 -7.68 -16.51
C ASN A 25 -5.94 -6.35 -15.81
N GLN A 26 -6.54 -6.40 -14.62
CA GLN A 26 -6.98 -5.22 -13.89
C GLN A 26 -5.82 -4.53 -13.18
N ASN A 27 -5.42 -3.36 -13.68
CA ASN A 27 -4.34 -2.57 -13.12
C ASN A 27 -4.81 -1.78 -11.88
N PHE A 28 -4.24 -2.08 -10.72
CA PHE A 28 -4.55 -1.40 -9.45
C PHE A 28 -3.54 -0.33 -9.07
N THR A 29 -2.45 -0.15 -9.84
CA THR A 29 -1.49 0.97 -9.67
C THR A 29 -2.18 2.31 -9.41
N PRO A 30 -3.15 2.79 -10.23
CA PRO A 30 -3.77 4.09 -9.99
C PRO A 30 -4.57 4.15 -8.67
N VAL A 31 -5.14 3.03 -8.23
CA VAL A 31 -5.90 2.95 -6.97
C VAL A 31 -4.96 3.06 -5.78
N PHE A 32 -3.87 2.29 -5.77
CA PHE A 32 -2.87 2.34 -4.72
C PHE A 32 -2.19 3.71 -4.64
N LEU A 33 -1.79 4.27 -5.77
CA LEU A 33 -1.17 5.60 -5.83
C LEU A 33 -2.15 6.70 -5.42
N ALA A 34 -3.44 6.60 -5.71
CA ALA A 34 -4.43 7.57 -5.24
C ALA A 34 -4.49 7.61 -3.70
N HIS A 35 -4.51 6.44 -3.04
CA HIS A 35 -4.49 6.37 -1.59
C HIS A 35 -3.17 6.89 -1.00
N ALA A 36 -2.02 6.49 -1.59
CA ALA A 36 -0.71 6.91 -1.13
C ALA A 36 -0.51 8.43 -1.30
N ARG A 37 -0.96 9.01 -2.42
CA ARG A 37 -0.95 10.47 -2.65
C ARG A 37 -1.85 11.21 -1.66
N LEU A 38 -3.03 10.68 -1.37
CA LEU A 38 -3.93 11.31 -0.40
C LEU A 38 -3.40 11.19 1.04
N TYR A 39 -2.68 10.12 1.36
CA TYR A 39 -1.91 9.99 2.61
C TYR A 39 -0.83 11.08 2.70
N CYS A 40 -0.03 11.27 1.63
CA CYS A 40 1.01 12.30 1.59
C CYS A 40 0.41 13.71 1.75
N PHE A 41 -0.67 13.98 1.02
CA PHE A 41 -1.42 15.23 1.13
C PHE A 41 -1.89 15.47 2.57
N ALA A 42 -2.49 14.46 3.21
CA ALA A 42 -2.96 14.57 4.58
C ALA A 42 -1.80 14.79 5.57
N HIS A 43 -0.65 14.15 5.35
CA HIS A 43 0.56 14.37 6.15
C HIS A 43 1.07 15.80 6.02
N LEU A 44 1.24 16.30 4.79
CA LEU A 44 1.71 17.67 4.52
C LEU A 44 0.83 18.75 5.14
N HIS A 45 -0.49 18.51 5.18
CA HIS A 45 -1.45 19.45 5.73
C HIS A 45 -1.84 19.14 7.19
N LEU A 46 -1.15 18.21 7.86
CA LEU A 46 -1.37 17.85 9.26
C LEU A 46 -2.82 17.41 9.56
N ILE A 47 -3.46 16.75 8.59
CA ILE A 47 -4.85 16.25 8.69
C ILE A 47 -4.82 14.79 9.15
N GLU A 48 -4.48 14.58 10.44
CA GLU A 48 -4.29 13.24 11.00
C GLU A 48 -5.47 12.27 10.78
N PRO A 49 -6.76 12.66 10.91
CA PRO A 49 -7.87 11.75 10.64
C PRO A 49 -7.88 11.24 9.18
N LEU A 50 -7.52 12.11 8.23
CA LEU A 50 -7.45 11.73 6.82
C LEU A 50 -6.23 10.86 6.53
N LYS A 51 -5.08 11.16 7.13
CA LYS A 51 -3.87 10.35 7.04
C LYS A 51 -4.13 8.92 7.53
N ALA A 52 -4.72 8.77 8.72
CA ALA A 52 -5.10 7.46 9.25
C ALA A 52 -6.14 6.74 8.37
N LEU A 53 -7.17 7.46 7.90
CA LEU A 53 -8.21 6.86 7.06
C LEU A 53 -7.69 6.37 5.71
N THR A 54 -6.82 7.15 5.07
CA THR A 54 -6.23 6.80 3.77
C THR A 54 -5.30 5.61 3.88
N LEU A 55 -4.45 5.56 4.91
CA LEU A 55 -3.60 4.41 5.19
C LEU A 55 -4.44 3.15 5.47
N LYS A 56 -5.48 3.25 6.30
CA LYS A 56 -6.39 2.13 6.58
C LYS A 56 -7.07 1.61 5.31
N LYS A 57 -7.50 2.50 4.42
CA LYS A 57 -8.12 2.11 3.15
C LYS A 57 -7.11 1.48 2.19
N LEU A 58 -5.87 1.97 2.14
CA LEU A 58 -4.80 1.34 1.37
C LEU A 58 -4.51 -0.07 1.89
N HIS A 59 -4.34 -0.23 3.20
CA HIS A 59 -4.13 -1.53 3.83
C HIS A 59 -5.27 -2.50 3.51
N LYS A 60 -6.53 -2.08 3.67
CA LYS A 60 -7.68 -2.91 3.27
C LYS A 60 -7.59 -3.30 1.80
N LYS A 61 -7.29 -2.34 0.91
CA LYS A 61 -7.14 -2.59 -0.53
C LYS A 61 -6.02 -3.56 -0.88
N LEU A 62 -4.93 -3.59 -0.12
CA LEU A 62 -3.83 -4.53 -0.31
C LEU A 62 -4.20 -5.94 0.17
N ILE A 63 -4.86 -6.08 1.32
CA ILE A 63 -5.34 -7.38 1.82
C ILE A 63 -6.38 -7.99 0.86
N ASP A 64 -7.26 -7.14 0.34
CA ASP A 64 -8.32 -7.50 -0.58
C ASP A 64 -7.79 -7.76 -2.01
N PHE A 65 -6.51 -7.51 -2.28
CA PHE A 65 -5.91 -7.63 -3.62
C PHE A 65 -5.42 -9.05 -3.90
N GLU A 66 -5.97 -9.68 -4.95
CA GLU A 66 -5.46 -10.94 -5.46
C GLU A 66 -4.15 -10.69 -6.23
N LEU A 67 -3.02 -11.14 -5.67
CA LEU A 67 -1.71 -10.85 -6.24
C LEU A 67 -1.35 -11.81 -7.39
N TYR A 68 -1.84 -11.50 -8.59
CA TYR A 68 -1.37 -12.16 -9.81
C TYR A 68 0.09 -11.77 -10.14
N SER A 69 0.87 -12.70 -10.68
CA SER A 69 2.26 -12.44 -11.11
C SER A 69 2.38 -11.21 -12.03
N LYS A 70 1.44 -11.05 -12.96
CA LYS A 70 1.34 -9.88 -13.88
C LYS A 70 1.13 -8.54 -13.17
N ARG A 71 0.66 -8.57 -11.92
CA ARG A 71 0.33 -7.42 -11.09
C ARG A 71 1.37 -7.06 -10.04
N ILE A 72 2.46 -7.82 -9.93
CA ILE A 72 3.58 -7.46 -9.04
C ILE A 72 4.13 -6.07 -9.36
N GLY A 73 4.03 -5.63 -10.62
CA GLY A 73 4.35 -4.26 -11.02
C GLY A 73 3.57 -3.20 -10.23
N ASP A 74 2.31 -3.45 -9.91
CA ASP A 74 1.46 -2.49 -9.20
C ASP A 74 1.98 -2.24 -7.77
N ILE A 75 2.53 -3.28 -7.14
CA ILE A 75 3.15 -3.20 -5.80
C ILE A 75 4.52 -2.54 -5.86
N VAL A 76 5.32 -2.84 -6.88
CA VAL A 76 6.62 -2.18 -7.10
C VAL A 76 6.45 -0.68 -7.33
N GLU A 77 5.44 -0.26 -8.11
CA GLU A 77 5.14 1.17 -8.29
C GLU A 77 4.70 1.86 -6.99
N LEU A 78 3.93 1.16 -6.14
CA LEU A 78 3.58 1.67 -4.82
C LEU A 78 4.82 1.84 -3.92
N ALA A 79 5.73 0.86 -3.93
CA ALA A 79 6.99 0.94 -3.19
C ALA A 79 7.87 2.08 -3.70
N ARG A 80 8.06 2.20 -5.01
CA ARG A 80 8.77 3.33 -5.61
C ARG A 80 8.18 4.64 -5.14
N TYR A 81 6.86 4.81 -5.19
CA TYR A 81 6.22 6.04 -4.75
C TYR A 81 6.49 6.34 -3.26
N ALA A 82 6.34 5.35 -2.38
CA ALA A 82 6.56 5.53 -0.93
C ALA A 82 8.00 5.92 -0.57
N TYR A 83 8.98 5.50 -1.39
CA TYR A 83 10.40 5.76 -1.18
C TYR A 83 10.97 6.93 -1.98
N SER A 84 10.30 7.36 -3.05
CA SER A 84 10.77 8.46 -3.92
C SER A 84 10.13 9.81 -3.60
N ASN A 85 9.13 9.85 -2.71
CA ASN A 85 8.42 11.09 -2.41
C ASN A 85 9.20 11.96 -1.41
N PRO A 86 9.71 13.14 -1.81
CA PRO A 86 10.48 14.03 -0.93
C PRO A 86 9.64 14.67 0.17
N ASP A 87 8.32 14.68 0.02
CA ASP A 87 7.37 15.30 0.96
C ASP A 87 7.08 14.41 2.18
N LEU A 88 7.53 13.14 2.16
CA LEU A 88 7.44 12.25 3.29
C LEU A 88 8.79 12.15 3.99
N PRO A 89 8.86 12.31 5.32
CA PRO A 89 10.09 12.05 6.05
C PRO A 89 10.51 10.59 5.87
N ASP A 90 11.80 10.37 5.61
CA ASP A 90 12.40 9.03 5.55
C ASP A 90 12.20 8.31 6.90
N ARG A 91 12.75 8.89 7.97
CA ARG A 91 12.68 8.37 9.35
C ARG A 91 12.40 9.47 10.35
N ASN A 92 11.80 9.09 11.47
CA ASN A 92 11.80 9.94 12.66
C ASN A 92 13.16 9.87 13.40
N ASN A 93 13.29 10.62 14.49
CA ASN A 93 14.51 10.66 15.31
C ASN A 93 14.93 9.29 15.89
N ASP A 94 14.00 8.34 15.99
CA ASP A 94 14.23 6.99 16.48
C ASP A 94 14.60 6.01 15.35
N GLY A 95 14.77 6.51 14.11
CA GLY A 95 15.09 5.69 12.94
C GLY A 95 13.89 4.90 12.38
N ILE A 96 12.69 5.17 12.88
CA ILE A 96 11.44 4.50 12.48
C ILE A 96 10.93 5.13 11.18
N ILE A 97 10.68 4.28 10.18
CA ILE A 97 10.11 4.69 8.90
C ILE A 97 8.65 5.12 9.03
N ASN A 98 8.19 6.00 8.15
CA ASN A 98 6.79 6.43 8.14
C ASN A 98 5.82 5.25 7.89
N GLU A 99 4.56 5.42 8.31
CA GLU A 99 3.59 4.32 8.30
C GLU A 99 3.26 3.81 6.89
N LEU A 100 3.38 4.66 5.86
CA LEU A 100 3.20 4.23 4.47
C LEU A 100 4.32 3.29 4.02
N ARG A 101 5.59 3.66 4.27
CA ARG A 101 6.74 2.80 3.96
C ARG A 101 6.64 1.48 4.71
N LYS A 102 6.30 1.53 6.01
CA LYS A 102 6.07 0.34 6.82
C LYS A 102 5.03 -0.60 6.23
N LEU A 103 3.84 -0.07 5.92
CA LEU A 103 2.75 -0.85 5.31
C LEU A 103 3.18 -1.54 4.02
N VAL A 104 3.91 -0.85 3.15
CA VAL A 104 4.35 -1.40 1.86
C VAL A 104 5.38 -2.51 2.06
N VAL A 105 6.37 -2.31 2.95
CA VAL A 105 7.38 -3.34 3.25
C VAL A 105 6.74 -4.57 3.88
N GLU A 106 5.83 -4.39 4.85
CA GLU A 106 5.12 -5.50 5.50
C GLU A 106 4.29 -6.30 4.48
N TYR A 107 3.56 -5.64 3.59
CA TYR A 107 2.81 -6.33 2.54
C TYR A 107 3.73 -7.13 1.61
N ILE A 108 4.86 -6.54 1.18
CA ILE A 108 5.83 -7.25 0.34
C ILE A 108 6.40 -8.46 1.05
N MET A 109 6.63 -8.39 2.37
CA MET A 109 7.09 -9.52 3.17
C MET A 109 6.04 -10.63 3.27
N CYS A 110 4.78 -10.29 3.49
CA CYS A 110 3.68 -11.27 3.50
C CYS A 110 3.59 -12.05 2.18
N GLU A 111 3.87 -11.37 1.06
CA GLU A 111 3.77 -11.92 -0.28
C GLU A 111 5.12 -12.30 -0.89
N ILE A 112 6.18 -12.42 -0.07
CA ILE A 112 7.56 -12.52 -0.55
C ILE A 112 7.80 -13.76 -1.42
N ASP A 113 7.06 -14.85 -1.18
CA ASP A 113 7.15 -16.04 -2.00
C ASP A 113 6.79 -15.72 -3.45
N ILE A 114 5.74 -14.93 -3.69
CA ILE A 114 5.29 -14.58 -5.04
C ILE A 114 6.16 -13.44 -5.59
N ILE A 115 6.34 -12.37 -4.80
CA ILE A 115 7.03 -11.14 -5.22
C ILE A 115 8.52 -11.36 -5.43
N GLY A 116 9.18 -12.07 -4.50
CA GLY A 116 10.63 -12.25 -4.46
C GLY A 116 11.21 -12.97 -5.68
N ARG A 117 10.39 -13.77 -6.38
CA ARG A 117 10.80 -14.50 -7.60
C ARG A 117 10.59 -13.72 -8.89
N HIS A 118 9.97 -12.55 -8.83
CA HIS A 118 9.57 -11.81 -10.03
C HIS A 118 10.60 -10.75 -10.45
N ASN A 119 10.97 -10.74 -11.72
CA ASN A 119 12.04 -9.88 -12.25
C ASN A 119 11.82 -8.38 -11.98
N LYS A 120 10.57 -7.89 -11.99
CA LYS A 120 10.31 -6.48 -11.64
C LYS A 120 10.74 -6.12 -10.21
N PHE A 121 10.58 -7.06 -9.27
CA PHE A 121 11.00 -6.85 -7.90
C PHE A 121 12.52 -6.97 -7.75
N ILE A 122 13.12 -7.97 -8.40
CA ILE A 122 14.58 -8.14 -8.44
C ILE A 122 15.26 -6.87 -9.00
N ASN A 123 14.80 -6.38 -10.15
CA ASN A 123 15.32 -5.16 -10.75
C ASN A 123 15.16 -3.95 -9.80
N TYR A 124 14.03 -3.85 -9.10
CA TYR A 124 13.82 -2.77 -8.11
C TYR A 124 14.78 -2.89 -6.92
N MET A 125 15.11 -4.11 -6.47
CA MET A 125 16.12 -4.32 -5.42
C MET A 125 17.53 -3.96 -5.91
N GLU A 126 17.86 -4.25 -7.17
CA GLU A 126 19.16 -3.94 -7.78
C GLU A 126 19.39 -2.44 -7.97
N GLU A 127 18.33 -1.65 -8.12
CA GLU A 127 18.42 -0.18 -8.15
C GLU A 127 18.90 0.42 -6.81
N GLY A 128 18.76 -0.33 -5.71
CA GLY A 128 19.20 0.08 -4.39
C GLY A 128 18.29 1.12 -3.72
N GLY A 129 18.89 1.98 -2.90
CA GLY A 129 18.17 3.00 -2.12
C GLY A 129 17.66 2.51 -0.76
N GLU A 130 16.93 3.38 -0.07
CA GLU A 130 16.49 3.16 1.32
C GLU A 130 15.56 1.95 1.47
N PHE A 131 14.78 1.64 0.43
CA PHE A 131 13.87 0.49 0.40
C PHE A 131 14.58 -0.82 0.74
N VAL A 132 15.74 -1.07 0.13
CA VAL A 132 16.48 -2.32 0.34
C VAL A 132 16.92 -2.46 1.80
N GLY A 133 17.37 -1.36 2.42
CA GLY A 133 17.77 -1.34 3.83
C GLY A 133 16.61 -1.63 4.78
N ASP A 134 15.46 -1.03 4.54
CA ASP A 134 14.24 -1.26 5.34
C ASP A 134 13.69 -2.66 5.15
N PHE A 135 13.68 -3.14 3.92
CA PHE A 135 13.29 -4.51 3.58
C PHE A 135 14.10 -5.52 4.42
N TRP A 136 15.44 -5.45 4.39
CA TRP A 136 16.25 -6.38 5.17
C TRP A 136 16.14 -6.18 6.68
N ARG A 137 15.86 -4.96 7.15
CA ARG A 137 15.63 -4.72 8.58
C ARG A 137 14.35 -5.43 9.04
N VAL A 138 13.24 -5.22 8.34
CA VAL A 138 11.97 -5.90 8.65
C VAL A 138 12.13 -7.41 8.52
N MET A 139 12.79 -7.91 7.46
CA MET A 139 12.98 -9.36 7.29
C MET A 139 13.74 -9.99 8.47
N ARG A 140 14.77 -9.32 9.00
CA ARG A 140 15.49 -9.84 10.18
C ARG A 140 14.60 -9.95 11.41
N ASP A 141 13.68 -9.01 11.60
CA ASP A 141 12.74 -9.03 12.72
C ASP A 141 11.73 -10.20 12.62
N TYR A 142 11.54 -10.78 11.42
CA TYR A 142 10.68 -11.95 11.18
C TYR A 142 11.42 -13.30 11.24
N VAL A 143 12.73 -13.31 11.00
CA VAL A 143 13.55 -14.55 10.95
C VAL A 143 14.32 -14.79 12.26
N GLY A 144 14.48 -13.77 13.10
CA GLY A 144 15.06 -13.87 14.45
C GLY A 144 14.05 -14.30 15.50
#